data_AF-A0AAU3PUM0-F1
#
_entry.id   AF-A0AAU3PUM0-F1
#
_cell.length_a   1.000
_cell.length_b   1.000
_cell.length_c   1.000
_cell.angle_alpha   90.00
_cell.angle_beta   90.00
_cell.angle_gamma   90.00
#
_symmetry.space_group_name_H-M   'P 1'
#
loop_
_entity.id
_entity.type
_entity.pdbx_description
1 polymer ?
#
loop_
_entity_poly.entity_id
_entity_poly.type
_entity_poly.pdbx_seq_one_letter_code
_entity_poly.pdbx_strand_id
1 'polypeptide(L)'
;MTLRVRKVMRGLEIAMELNAIERRVAVERSTARDRTAESELALAAALCELAKALLATRTNGAPRDRTADAIAPAQEAVGIRLHWLAGGRVTARHAGDVQEALRVFEQATRQTGHRELAASTIRNACHTYRQVAQEYPHVAGTCADGLGKCGVWLGRLDQNSAVAATADAARIRAELAGATPELAGKYLASLSTLLRTLMVGRSRKQAISMYRERYSSFTPMSLQIRLRACAVKDLDLTPKSLNALLELECRTLEQAGRLTQQQILRKTSGDLSTVEEINWRLALVGMRPLMPGSDPEPPSMPVEIGATFGALGVRCPDRDAIAKLKAAITVAYGTDDVQPVDNATYAAEASESAIGAAELNTAATLGEDVVVIEMSDGGWVTVMSLNWELTPVGKHPLALRLSEYWPVITVNATENLSYELCRYDGGKPTEYAALGRPPGSAALDEPLRPLDFEWLSAYGAHFATENKLRVAFGNTKSFANLTYLPESGIRQIRKTVPLIDHDHVLYFRKSAP
;
A
#
# COMPACT_ATOMS: atom_id res chain seq x y z
N MET A 1 29.47 -29.37 -14.50
CA MET A 1 30.08 -28.61 -13.38
C MET A 1 29.09 -28.60 -12.22
N THR A 2 29.38 -29.28 -11.12
CA THR A 2 28.46 -29.50 -9.98
C THR A 2 28.17 -28.22 -9.20
N LEU A 3 26.96 -28.11 -8.63
CA LEU A 3 26.49 -26.94 -7.86
C LEU A 3 27.48 -26.51 -6.74
N ARG A 4 28.17 -27.49 -6.15
CA ARG A 4 29.19 -27.31 -5.11
C ARG A 4 30.43 -26.55 -5.61
N VAL A 5 30.88 -26.81 -6.84
CA VAL A 5 32.05 -26.13 -7.45
C VAL A 5 31.71 -24.67 -7.76
N ARG A 6 30.50 -24.39 -8.27
CA ARG A 6 30.03 -23.02 -8.53
C ARG A 6 29.95 -22.18 -7.25
N LYS A 7 29.49 -22.76 -6.13
CA LYS A 7 29.42 -22.08 -4.83
C LYS A 7 30.81 -21.73 -4.28
N VAL A 8 31.78 -22.63 -4.43
CA VAL A 8 33.17 -22.40 -3.98
C VAL A 8 33.87 -21.33 -4.82
N MET A 9 33.75 -21.39 -6.15
CA MET A 9 34.32 -20.38 -7.06
C MET A 9 33.77 -18.98 -6.76
N ARG A 10 32.43 -18.86 -6.60
CA ARG A 10 31.79 -17.59 -6.25
C ARG A 10 32.26 -17.04 -4.89
N GLY A 11 32.47 -17.91 -3.90
CA GLY A 11 33.02 -17.50 -2.60
C GLY A 11 34.45 -16.98 -2.68
N LEU A 12 35.29 -17.55 -3.56
CA LEU A 12 36.66 -17.10 -3.80
C LEU A 12 36.71 -15.76 -4.52
N GLU A 13 35.86 -15.55 -5.54
CA GLU A 13 35.73 -14.28 -6.25
C GLU A 13 35.37 -13.14 -5.29
N ILE A 14 34.36 -13.34 -4.44
CA ILE A 14 33.94 -12.35 -3.43
C ILE A 14 35.08 -12.02 -2.44
N ALA A 15 35.84 -13.04 -2.01
CA ALA A 15 36.97 -12.83 -1.11
C ALA A 15 38.12 -12.06 -1.78
N MET A 16 38.38 -12.31 -3.06
CA MET A 16 39.39 -11.58 -3.84
C MET A 16 39.01 -10.11 -4.03
N GLU A 17 37.74 -9.83 -4.35
CA GLU A 17 37.23 -8.46 -4.48
C GLU A 17 37.37 -7.69 -3.16
N LEU A 18 36.97 -8.30 -2.04
CA LEU A 18 37.09 -7.67 -0.72
C LEU A 18 38.54 -7.36 -0.36
N ASN A 19 39.46 -8.30 -0.60
CA ASN A 19 40.90 -8.08 -0.39
C ASN A 19 41.46 -6.94 -1.25
N ALA A 20 40.99 -6.80 -2.50
CA ALA A 20 41.39 -5.70 -3.36
C ALA A 20 40.92 -4.34 -2.80
N ILE A 21 39.69 -4.28 -2.28
CA ILE A 21 39.16 -3.07 -1.65
C ILE A 21 39.93 -2.74 -0.36
N GLU A 22 40.23 -3.73 0.49
CA GLU A 22 41.03 -3.53 1.72
C GLU A 22 42.44 -3.00 1.41
N ARG A 23 43.11 -3.54 0.38
CA ARG A 23 44.41 -3.01 -0.08
C ARG A 23 44.30 -1.59 -0.57
N ARG A 24 43.24 -1.24 -1.32
CA ARG A 24 43.00 0.14 -1.75
C ARG A 24 42.85 1.07 -0.55
N VAL A 25 42.07 0.69 0.47
CA VAL A 25 41.93 1.49 1.70
C VAL A 25 43.28 1.70 2.40
N ALA A 26 44.14 0.67 2.46
CA ALA A 26 45.47 0.81 3.05
C ALA A 26 46.35 1.83 2.29
N VAL A 27 46.31 1.82 0.95
CA VAL A 27 47.01 2.80 0.10
C VAL A 27 46.47 4.21 0.35
N GLU A 28 45.14 4.39 0.27
CA GLU A 28 44.52 5.71 0.49
C GLU A 28 44.79 6.25 1.91
N ARG A 29 44.83 5.36 2.92
CA ARG A 29 45.18 5.76 4.30
C ARG A 29 46.63 6.23 4.41
N SER A 30 47.54 5.64 3.65
CA SER A 30 48.92 6.11 3.57
C SER A 30 49.01 7.48 2.91
N THR A 31 48.28 7.69 1.82
CA THR A 31 48.22 8.97 1.09
C THR A 31 47.62 10.08 1.94
N ALA A 32 46.53 9.80 2.65
CA ALA A 32 45.80 10.76 3.50
C ALA A 32 46.59 11.30 4.71
N ARG A 33 47.84 10.84 4.93
CA ARG A 33 48.75 11.40 5.94
C ARG A 33 49.15 12.84 5.66
N ASP A 34 49.06 13.29 4.41
CA ASP A 34 49.29 14.68 4.01
C ASP A 34 48.17 15.63 4.46
N ARG A 35 47.03 15.09 4.93
CA ARG A 35 45.85 15.81 5.44
C ARG A 35 45.24 16.77 4.41
N THR A 36 45.46 16.53 3.11
CA THR A 36 44.82 17.30 2.06
C THR A 36 43.37 16.88 1.87
N ALA A 37 42.52 17.80 1.39
CA ALA A 37 41.10 17.49 1.17
C ALA A 37 40.92 16.38 0.14
N GLU A 38 41.77 16.34 -0.89
CA GLU A 38 41.67 15.36 -1.97
C GLU A 38 41.99 13.95 -1.48
N SER A 39 43.10 13.80 -0.75
CA SER A 39 43.53 12.50 -0.21
C SER A 39 42.55 11.97 0.84
N GLU A 40 42.05 12.82 1.74
CA GLU A 40 41.11 12.41 2.77
C GLU A 40 39.73 12.03 2.19
N LEU A 41 39.26 12.75 1.17
CA LEU A 41 37.99 12.41 0.51
C LEU A 41 38.12 11.14 -0.35
N ALA A 42 39.30 10.89 -0.95
CA ALA A 42 39.60 9.62 -1.61
C ALA A 42 39.59 8.46 -0.61
N LEU A 43 40.21 8.64 0.56
CA LEU A 43 40.13 7.70 1.67
C LEU A 43 38.68 7.47 2.12
N ALA A 44 37.88 8.52 2.32
CA ALA A 44 36.49 8.39 2.73
C ALA A 44 35.63 7.65 1.68
N ALA A 45 35.91 7.83 0.38
CA ALA A 45 35.28 7.06 -0.68
C ALA A 45 35.68 5.58 -0.61
N ALA A 46 36.98 5.28 -0.44
CA ALA A 46 37.46 3.92 -0.33
C ALA A 46 36.90 3.19 0.91
N LEU A 47 36.81 3.87 2.05
CA LEU A 47 36.21 3.36 3.28
C LEU A 47 34.70 3.09 3.14
N CYS A 48 33.97 3.96 2.45
CA CYS A 48 32.55 3.75 2.19
C CYS A 48 32.31 2.50 1.32
N GLU A 49 33.14 2.29 0.30
CA GLU A 49 33.10 1.08 -0.53
C GLU A 49 33.47 -0.18 0.26
N LEU A 50 34.49 -0.10 1.13
CA LEU A 50 34.82 -1.20 2.03
C LEU A 50 33.64 -1.56 2.94
N ALA A 51 33.00 -0.57 3.56
CA ALA A 51 31.85 -0.79 4.43
C ALA A 51 30.67 -1.46 3.68
N LYS A 52 30.38 -1.03 2.44
CA LYS A 52 29.36 -1.68 1.59
C LYS A 52 29.71 -3.13 1.27
N ALA A 53 30.97 -3.40 0.89
CA ALA A 53 31.43 -4.75 0.59
C ALA A 53 31.34 -5.67 1.82
N LEU A 54 31.69 -5.16 3.00
CA LEU A 54 31.57 -5.88 4.26
C LEU A 54 30.10 -6.18 4.62
N LEU A 55 29.18 -5.23 4.43
CA LEU A 55 27.74 -5.46 4.60
C LEU A 55 27.19 -6.52 3.63
N ALA A 56 27.70 -6.56 2.40
CA ALA A 56 27.25 -7.51 1.38
C ALA A 56 27.61 -8.96 1.73
N THR A 57 28.65 -9.20 2.54
CA THR A 57 29.12 -10.55 2.91
C THR A 57 28.03 -11.43 3.54
N ARG A 58 27.03 -10.82 4.20
CA ARG A 58 25.90 -11.55 4.78
C ARG A 58 25.00 -12.23 3.74
N THR A 59 24.89 -11.67 2.54
CA THR A 59 23.87 -12.06 1.54
C THR A 59 24.44 -12.49 0.19
N ASN A 60 25.68 -12.11 -0.13
CA ASN A 60 26.29 -12.40 -1.42
C ASN A 60 26.86 -13.82 -1.56
N GLY A 61 26.82 -14.63 -0.49
CA GLY A 61 27.35 -15.99 -0.47
C GLY A 61 28.82 -16.09 -0.06
N ALA A 62 29.37 -15.03 0.56
CA ALA A 62 30.69 -15.06 1.18
C ALA A 62 30.83 -16.20 2.21
N PRO A 63 32.03 -16.76 2.40
CA PRO A 63 32.26 -17.84 3.37
C PRO A 63 32.06 -17.41 4.83
N ARG A 64 32.15 -16.10 5.13
CA ARG A 64 32.01 -15.54 6.47
C ARG A 64 31.24 -14.22 6.42
N ASP A 65 30.27 -14.06 7.32
CA ASP A 65 29.63 -12.77 7.57
C ASP A 65 30.63 -11.84 8.30
N ARG A 66 30.97 -10.73 7.64
CA ARG A 66 31.85 -9.67 8.12
C ARG A 66 31.12 -8.34 8.32
N THR A 67 29.80 -8.38 8.45
CA THR A 67 28.97 -7.19 8.64
C THR A 67 29.41 -6.33 9.84
N ALA A 68 29.89 -6.96 10.93
CA ALA A 68 30.41 -6.24 12.10
C ALA A 68 31.62 -5.35 11.78
N ASP A 69 32.47 -5.79 10.85
CA ASP A 69 33.68 -5.07 10.45
C ASP A 69 33.35 -3.79 9.68
N ALA A 70 32.11 -3.63 9.17
CA ALA A 70 31.69 -2.48 8.38
C ALA A 70 31.54 -1.18 9.21
N ILE A 71 31.39 -1.28 10.53
CA ILE A 71 31.10 -0.13 11.40
C ILE A 71 32.25 0.88 11.38
N ALA A 72 33.48 0.42 11.64
CA ALA A 72 34.64 1.29 11.73
C ALA A 72 34.92 2.08 10.44
N PRO A 73 35.01 1.46 9.24
CA PRO A 73 35.23 2.21 8.01
C PRO A 73 34.05 3.12 7.67
N ALA A 74 32.81 2.72 7.95
CA ALA A 74 31.65 3.58 7.72
C ALA A 74 31.67 4.83 8.62
N GLN A 75 32.00 4.66 9.91
CA GLN A 75 32.08 5.76 10.88
C GLN A 75 33.20 6.74 10.52
N GLU A 76 34.37 6.22 10.15
CA GLU A 76 35.51 7.05 9.74
C GLU A 76 35.19 7.85 8.46
N ALA A 77 34.55 7.21 7.46
CA ALA A 77 34.09 7.90 6.26
C ALA A 77 33.10 9.03 6.57
N VAL A 78 32.16 8.82 7.51
CA VAL A 78 31.26 9.87 8.00
C VAL A 78 32.06 11.01 8.64
N GLY A 79 32.99 10.70 9.54
CA GLY A 79 33.81 11.68 10.26
C GLY A 79 34.61 12.58 9.32
N ILE A 80 35.32 12.00 8.35
CA ILE A 80 36.09 12.75 7.35
C ILE A 80 35.17 13.67 6.53
N ARG A 81 34.02 13.15 6.06
CA ARG A 81 33.13 13.95 5.20
C ARG A 81 32.45 15.08 5.97
N LEU A 82 32.07 14.86 7.22
CA LEU A 82 31.54 15.92 8.09
C LEU A 82 32.61 16.96 8.44
N HIS A 83 33.85 16.55 8.67
CA HIS A 83 34.97 17.47 8.90
C HIS A 83 35.13 18.46 7.73
N TRP A 84 35.19 17.96 6.50
CA TRP A 84 35.31 18.81 5.31
C TRP A 84 34.03 19.62 5.01
N LEU A 85 32.86 19.09 5.35
CA LEU A 85 31.61 19.84 5.23
C LEU A 85 31.62 21.06 6.17
N ALA A 86 32.04 20.87 7.42
CA ALA A 86 32.22 21.96 8.39
C ALA A 86 33.31 22.95 7.94
N GLY A 87 34.38 22.45 7.30
CA GLY A 87 35.45 23.28 6.71
C GLY A 87 35.09 24.03 5.44
N GLY A 88 33.80 24.07 5.04
CA GLY A 88 33.32 24.88 3.91
C GLY A 88 33.29 24.17 2.55
N ARG A 89 33.53 22.86 2.48
CA ARG A 89 33.39 22.09 1.23
C ARG A 89 31.91 21.75 0.97
N VAL A 90 31.14 22.75 0.57
CA VAL A 90 29.67 22.68 0.52
C VAL A 90 29.11 22.44 -0.89
N THR A 91 29.68 21.49 -1.64
CA THR A 91 29.12 21.13 -2.96
C THR A 91 27.96 20.15 -2.84
N ALA A 92 27.04 20.17 -3.81
CA ALA A 92 25.94 19.20 -3.87
C ALA A 92 26.44 17.74 -3.91
N ARG A 93 27.54 17.49 -4.65
CA ARG A 93 28.20 16.18 -4.70
C ARG A 93 28.69 15.75 -3.32
N HIS A 94 29.41 16.62 -2.60
CA HIS A 94 29.93 16.30 -1.28
C HIS A 94 28.80 16.01 -0.28
N ALA A 95 27.71 16.78 -0.31
CA ALA A 95 26.55 16.51 0.53
C ALA A 95 25.88 15.17 0.23
N GLY A 96 25.77 14.79 -1.05
CA GLY A 96 25.31 13.46 -1.46
C GLY A 96 26.18 12.35 -0.86
N ASP A 97 27.50 12.53 -0.90
CA ASP A 97 28.43 11.56 -0.33
C ASP A 97 28.35 11.47 1.21
N VAL A 98 28.13 12.60 1.92
CA VAL A 98 27.92 12.58 3.38
C VAL A 98 26.67 11.77 3.73
N GLN A 99 25.58 11.97 2.98
CA GLN A 99 24.33 11.24 3.18
C GLN A 99 24.49 9.75 2.91
N GLU A 100 25.25 9.37 1.88
CA GLU A 100 25.55 7.98 1.57
C GLU A 100 26.40 7.32 2.67
N ALA A 101 27.45 7.99 3.14
CA ALA A 101 28.27 7.49 4.24
C ALA A 101 27.44 7.26 5.52
N LEU A 102 26.56 8.21 5.87
CA LEU A 102 25.66 8.07 7.02
C LEU A 102 24.65 6.92 6.85
N ARG A 103 24.13 6.72 5.63
CA ARG A 103 23.21 5.61 5.31
C ARG A 103 23.90 4.26 5.49
N VAL A 104 25.12 4.12 4.98
CA VAL A 104 25.93 2.89 5.13
C VAL A 104 26.25 2.64 6.61
N PHE A 105 26.58 3.68 7.37
CA PHE A 105 26.84 3.58 8.80
C PHE A 105 25.59 3.21 9.63
N GLU A 106 24.42 3.80 9.35
CA GLU A 106 23.15 3.40 9.99
C GLU A 106 22.83 1.95 9.69
N GLN A 107 23.01 1.53 8.44
CA GLN A 107 22.75 0.15 8.04
C GLN A 107 23.66 -0.83 8.78
N ALA A 108 24.96 -0.53 8.88
CA ALA A 108 25.93 -1.36 9.60
C ALA A 108 25.57 -1.46 11.09
N THR A 109 25.37 -0.33 11.77
CA THR A 109 25.05 -0.30 13.20
C THR A 109 23.69 -0.94 13.52
N ARG A 110 22.70 -0.83 12.64
CA ARG A 110 21.41 -1.50 12.79
C ARG A 110 21.54 -3.02 12.67
N GLN A 111 22.32 -3.50 11.70
CA GLN A 111 22.51 -4.92 11.45
C GLN A 111 23.35 -5.64 12.51
N THR A 112 24.08 -4.88 13.33
CA THR A 112 24.97 -5.39 14.39
C THR A 112 24.49 -5.04 15.80
N GLY A 113 23.45 -4.19 15.94
CA GLY A 113 22.85 -3.83 17.23
C GLY A 113 23.52 -2.66 17.98
N HIS A 114 24.40 -1.88 17.35
CA HIS A 114 25.15 -0.79 17.98
C HIS A 114 24.34 0.53 18.05
N ARG A 115 23.22 0.52 18.78
CA ARG A 115 22.27 1.64 18.85
C ARG A 115 22.85 2.95 19.38
N GLU A 116 23.63 2.91 20.46
CA GLU A 116 24.19 4.11 21.09
C GLU A 116 25.23 4.80 20.21
N LEU A 117 26.09 4.01 19.55
CA LEU A 117 27.07 4.49 18.58
C LEU A 117 26.39 5.13 17.36
N ALA A 118 25.30 4.52 16.89
CA ALA A 118 24.47 5.09 15.83
C ALA A 118 23.91 6.44 16.24
N ALA A 119 23.28 6.51 17.43
CA ALA A 119 22.70 7.74 17.95
C ALA A 119 23.74 8.85 18.13
N SER A 120 24.90 8.57 18.72
CA SER A 120 25.94 9.57 18.95
C SER A 120 26.49 10.14 17.64
N THR A 121 26.81 9.29 16.67
CA THR A 121 27.36 9.70 15.37
C THR A 121 26.34 10.50 14.56
N ILE A 122 25.07 10.07 14.54
CA ILE A 122 24.02 10.79 13.80
C ILE A 122 23.71 12.14 14.48
N ARG A 123 23.74 12.24 15.82
CA ARG A 123 23.61 13.54 16.52
C ARG A 123 24.75 14.50 16.18
N ASN A 124 25.98 14.00 16.06
CA ASN A 124 27.10 14.82 15.62
C ASN A 124 26.87 15.34 14.19
N ALA A 125 26.38 14.49 13.28
CA ALA A 125 25.99 14.93 11.94
C ALA A 125 24.90 16.03 11.98
N CYS A 126 23.88 15.90 12.84
CA CYS A 126 22.88 16.94 13.03
C CYS A 126 23.50 18.26 13.51
N HIS A 127 24.49 18.22 14.41
CA HIS A 127 25.18 19.41 14.86
C HIS A 127 25.95 20.08 13.70
N THR A 128 26.73 19.31 12.94
CA THR A 128 27.46 19.81 11.76
C THR A 128 26.52 20.42 10.72
N TYR A 129 25.41 19.77 10.37
CA TYR A 129 24.46 20.33 9.40
C TYR A 129 23.87 21.66 9.86
N ARG A 130 23.58 21.82 11.16
CA ARG A 130 23.05 23.07 11.71
C ARG A 130 24.08 24.19 11.66
N GLN A 131 25.31 23.90 12.06
CA GLN A 131 26.41 24.85 11.99
C GLN A 131 26.64 25.31 10.54
N VAL A 132 26.75 24.36 9.60
CA VAL A 132 27.01 24.66 8.19
C VAL A 132 25.85 25.44 7.55
N ALA A 133 24.61 25.15 7.92
CA ALA A 133 23.45 25.93 7.44
C ALA A 133 23.50 27.40 7.90
N GLN A 134 24.06 27.67 9.07
CA GLN A 134 24.22 29.02 9.62
C GLN A 134 25.39 29.76 8.97
N GLU A 135 26.54 29.09 8.82
CA GLU A 135 27.76 29.68 8.26
C GLU A 135 27.68 29.86 6.73
N TYR A 136 26.96 28.98 6.04
CA TYR A 136 26.87 28.96 4.58
C TYR A 136 25.39 28.95 4.11
N PRO A 137 24.71 30.11 4.10
CA PRO A 137 23.27 30.18 3.79
C PRO A 137 22.88 29.58 2.42
N HIS A 138 23.77 29.65 1.43
CA HIS A 138 23.54 29.11 0.09
C HIS A 138 23.39 27.58 0.05
N VAL A 139 23.83 26.85 1.09
CA VAL A 139 23.64 25.38 1.22
C VAL A 139 22.68 24.97 2.33
N ALA A 140 22.03 25.93 2.99
CA ALA A 140 21.10 25.64 4.07
C ALA A 140 20.01 24.63 3.65
N GLY A 141 19.56 24.69 2.40
CA GLY A 141 18.59 23.73 1.86
C GLY A 141 19.10 22.29 1.84
N THR A 142 20.38 22.09 1.50
CA THR A 142 21.02 20.77 1.49
C THR A 142 21.25 20.26 2.92
N CYS A 143 21.62 21.14 3.85
CA CYS A 143 21.71 20.80 5.27
C CYS A 143 20.35 20.40 5.85
N ALA A 144 19.25 21.06 5.45
CA ALA A 144 17.90 20.68 5.85
C ALA A 144 17.53 19.27 5.34
N ASP A 145 17.95 18.88 4.13
CA ASP A 145 17.76 17.52 3.62
C ASP A 145 18.55 16.48 4.43
N GLY A 146 19.79 16.82 4.81
CA GLY A 146 20.61 16.01 5.72
C GLY A 146 19.95 15.82 7.09
N LEU A 147 19.47 16.90 7.70
CA LEU A 147 18.75 16.88 8.99
C LEU A 147 17.47 16.05 8.93
N GLY A 148 16.70 16.14 7.84
CA GLY A 148 15.51 15.33 7.63
C GLY A 148 15.84 13.82 7.65
N LYS A 149 16.90 13.41 6.95
CA LYS A 149 17.38 12.01 6.93
C LYS A 149 17.88 11.56 8.31
N CYS A 150 18.67 12.39 8.99
CA CYS A 150 19.11 12.12 10.35
C CYS A 150 17.93 11.93 11.31
N GLY A 151 16.88 12.74 11.17
CA GLY A 151 15.64 12.62 11.93
C GLY A 151 14.94 11.26 11.75
N VAL A 152 14.87 10.77 10.51
CA VAL A 152 14.30 9.44 10.20
C VAL A 152 15.13 8.34 10.87
N TRP A 153 16.46 8.38 10.77
CA TRP A 153 17.33 7.38 11.39
C TRP A 153 17.29 7.42 12.92
N LEU A 154 17.20 8.60 13.52
CA LEU A 154 17.09 8.76 14.97
C LEU A 154 15.73 8.34 15.52
N GLY A 155 14.65 8.30 14.72
CA GLY A 155 13.30 8.05 15.21
C GLY A 155 13.11 6.75 16.00
N ARG A 156 13.97 5.75 15.79
CA ARG A 156 13.96 4.48 16.55
C ARG A 156 15.07 4.37 17.61
N LEU A 157 15.97 5.36 17.67
CA LEU A 157 17.17 5.36 18.50
C LEU A 157 17.09 6.39 19.63
N ASP A 158 16.71 7.62 19.29
CA ASP A 158 16.56 8.77 20.18
C ASP A 158 15.47 9.68 19.60
N GLN A 159 14.25 9.44 20.07
CA GLN A 159 13.06 10.13 19.58
C GLN A 159 13.09 11.65 19.83
N ASN A 160 13.78 12.12 20.87
CA ASN A 160 13.89 13.55 21.16
C ASN A 160 14.84 14.23 20.17
N SER A 161 15.99 13.61 19.91
CA SER A 161 16.93 14.09 18.89
C SER A 161 16.34 14.00 17.48
N ALA A 162 15.50 13.01 17.19
CA ALA A 162 14.77 12.90 15.93
C ALA A 162 13.82 14.10 15.71
N VAL A 163 13.03 14.44 16.74
CA VAL A 163 12.13 15.61 16.71
C VAL A 163 12.95 16.90 16.57
N ALA A 164 14.07 17.04 17.27
CA ALA A 164 14.93 18.21 17.15
C ALA A 164 15.49 18.37 15.72
N ALA A 165 16.03 17.29 15.14
CA ALA A 165 16.59 17.32 13.79
C ALA A 165 15.54 17.67 12.72
N THR A 166 14.34 17.06 12.79
CA THR A 166 13.24 17.35 11.85
C THR A 166 12.64 18.73 12.06
N ALA A 167 12.62 19.24 13.29
CA ALA A 167 12.21 20.62 13.57
C ALA A 167 13.21 21.63 13.02
N ASP A 168 14.52 21.40 13.17
CA ASP A 168 15.56 22.25 12.59
C ASP A 168 15.51 22.24 11.05
N ALA A 169 15.28 21.07 10.43
CA ALA A 169 15.05 20.99 8.98
C ALA A 169 13.83 21.82 8.54
N ALA A 170 12.70 21.70 9.26
CA ALA A 170 11.50 22.48 8.97
C ALA A 170 11.72 23.98 9.15
N ARG A 171 12.43 24.41 10.20
CA ARG A 171 12.77 25.82 10.44
C ARG A 171 13.62 26.41 9.31
N ILE A 172 14.71 25.73 8.93
CA ILE A 172 15.56 26.15 7.81
C ILE A 172 14.74 26.25 6.51
N ARG A 173 13.87 25.26 6.24
CA ARG A 173 13.00 25.29 5.06
C ARG A 173 11.94 26.39 5.11
N ALA A 174 11.46 26.76 6.29
CA ALA A 174 10.54 27.89 6.46
C ALA A 174 11.21 29.21 6.08
N GLU A 175 12.44 29.44 6.56
CA GLU A 175 13.26 30.62 6.23
C GLU A 175 13.51 30.69 4.71
N LEU A 176 13.91 29.58 4.10
CA LEU A 176 14.12 29.49 2.64
C LEU A 176 12.84 29.72 1.84
N ALA A 177 11.70 29.16 2.25
CA ALA A 177 10.41 29.36 1.57
C ALA A 177 9.85 30.77 1.76
N GLY A 178 10.20 31.44 2.87
CA GLY A 178 9.91 32.84 3.11
C GLY A 178 10.59 33.74 2.07
N ALA A 179 11.87 33.47 1.79
CA ALA A 179 12.68 34.20 0.81
C ALA A 179 12.37 33.82 -0.65
N THR A 180 12.12 32.54 -0.92
CA THR A 180 11.88 31.99 -2.26
C THR A 180 10.56 31.20 -2.27
N PRO A 181 9.44 31.81 -2.71
CA PRO A 181 8.11 31.21 -2.66
C PRO A 181 8.01 29.81 -3.30
N GLU A 182 8.79 29.56 -4.35
CA GLU A 182 8.81 28.30 -5.11
C GLU A 182 9.30 27.12 -4.26
N LEU A 183 9.93 27.37 -3.11
CA LEU A 183 10.40 26.35 -2.18
C LEU A 183 9.33 25.90 -1.17
N ALA A 184 8.10 26.42 -1.23
CA ALA A 184 7.01 26.06 -0.34
C ALA A 184 6.73 24.55 -0.31
N GLY A 185 6.81 23.86 -1.46
CA GLY A 185 6.65 22.40 -1.52
C GLY A 185 7.69 21.64 -0.70
N LYS A 186 8.97 22.07 -0.75
CA LYS A 186 10.03 21.47 0.08
C LYS A 186 9.81 21.72 1.56
N TYR A 187 9.25 22.87 1.92
CA TYR A 187 8.87 23.14 3.30
C TYR A 187 7.72 22.24 3.78
N LEU A 188 6.69 22.01 2.96
CA LEU A 188 5.61 21.06 3.27
C LEU A 188 6.15 19.63 3.49
N ALA A 189 7.14 19.19 2.70
CA ALA A 189 7.77 17.89 2.90
C ALA A 189 8.47 17.78 4.27
N SER A 190 9.19 18.83 4.70
CA SER A 190 9.80 18.88 6.03
C SER A 190 8.76 18.93 7.16
N LEU A 191 7.66 19.67 7.00
CA LEU A 191 6.55 19.68 7.95
C LEU A 191 5.89 18.31 8.08
N SER A 192 5.67 17.61 6.95
CA SER A 192 5.15 16.23 6.94
C SER A 192 6.08 15.29 7.69
N THR A 193 7.39 15.42 7.48
CA THR A 193 8.41 14.61 8.17
C THR A 193 8.38 14.88 9.68
N LEU A 194 8.37 16.15 10.10
CA LEU A 194 8.26 16.55 11.51
C LEU A 194 7.00 15.99 12.16
N LEU A 195 5.83 16.08 11.52
CA LEU A 195 4.58 15.56 12.07
C LEU A 195 4.64 14.03 12.23
N ARG A 196 5.11 13.30 11.21
CA ARG A 196 5.31 11.84 11.29
C ARG A 196 6.24 11.48 12.45
N THR A 197 7.36 12.20 12.60
CA THR A 197 8.30 11.99 13.71
C THR A 197 7.62 12.25 15.05
N LEU A 198 6.83 13.31 15.20
CA LEU A 198 6.10 13.59 16.44
C LEU A 198 5.09 12.49 16.82
N MET A 199 4.45 11.85 15.83
CA MET A 199 3.47 10.78 16.09
C MET A 199 4.10 9.49 16.63
N VAL A 200 5.40 9.26 16.43
CA VAL A 200 6.06 8.05 16.95
C VAL A 200 6.02 8.05 18.48
N GLY A 201 5.35 7.03 19.04
CA GLY A 201 5.24 6.83 20.49
C GLY A 201 4.37 7.83 21.24
N ARG A 202 3.53 8.63 20.54
CA ARG A 202 2.67 9.65 21.15
C ARG A 202 1.21 9.50 20.70
N SER A 203 0.28 9.96 21.54
CA SER A 203 -1.12 10.06 21.11
C SER A 203 -1.26 11.10 19.98
N ARG A 204 -2.20 10.85 19.06
CA ARG A 204 -2.48 11.77 17.94
C ARG A 204 -2.78 13.20 18.42
N LYS A 205 -3.53 13.35 19.52
CA LYS A 205 -3.87 14.65 20.11
C LYS A 205 -2.62 15.40 20.57
N GLN A 206 -1.72 14.73 21.29
CA GLN A 206 -0.47 15.32 21.77
C GLN A 206 0.45 15.70 20.60
N ALA A 207 0.64 14.80 19.63
CA ALA A 207 1.49 15.06 18.47
C ALA A 207 1.00 16.27 17.66
N ILE A 208 -0.31 16.38 17.41
CA ILE A 208 -0.91 17.52 16.70
C ILE A 208 -0.73 18.82 17.49
N SER A 209 -0.87 18.80 18.82
CA SER A 209 -0.65 19.98 19.66
C SER A 209 0.79 20.49 19.55
N MET A 210 1.76 19.59 19.73
CA MET A 210 3.20 19.89 19.61
C MET A 210 3.59 20.37 18.20
N TYR A 211 2.95 19.79 17.18
CA TYR A 211 3.14 20.19 15.80
C TYR A 211 2.62 21.61 15.57
N ARG A 212 1.41 21.93 16.03
CA ARG A 212 0.79 23.25 15.86
C ARG A 212 1.63 24.36 16.48
N GLU A 213 2.16 24.15 17.69
CA GLU A 213 3.06 25.09 18.36
C GLU A 213 4.31 25.41 17.50
N ARG A 214 4.96 24.37 16.95
CA ARG A 214 6.12 24.52 16.08
C ARG A 214 5.75 25.15 14.74
N TYR A 215 4.66 24.71 14.13
CA TYR A 215 4.15 25.28 12.88
C TYR A 215 3.87 26.78 13.03
N SER A 216 3.21 27.21 14.11
CA SER A 216 2.96 28.63 14.38
C SER A 216 4.25 29.41 14.66
N SER A 217 5.26 28.78 15.26
CA SER A 217 6.55 29.41 15.52
C SER A 217 7.36 29.63 14.23
N PHE A 218 7.33 28.67 13.30
CA PHE A 218 8.13 28.70 12.08
C PHE A 218 7.43 29.40 10.92
N THR A 219 6.09 29.44 10.91
CA THR A 219 5.30 29.84 9.73
C THR A 219 4.62 31.19 9.94
N PRO A 220 5.21 32.31 9.46
CA PRO A 220 4.52 33.58 9.49
C PRO A 220 3.26 33.54 8.61
N MET A 221 2.31 34.44 8.87
CA MET A 221 1.01 34.46 8.18
C MET A 221 1.14 34.52 6.65
N SER A 222 2.10 35.28 6.13
CA SER A 222 2.37 35.38 4.69
C SER A 222 2.82 34.06 4.06
N LEU A 223 3.52 33.20 4.81
CA LEU A 223 3.90 31.87 4.37
C LEU A 223 2.72 30.89 4.50
N GLN A 224 1.87 31.02 5.52
CA GLN A 224 0.66 30.20 5.66
C GLN A 224 -0.29 30.36 4.46
N ILE A 225 -0.52 31.60 4.01
CA ILE A 225 -1.34 31.89 2.82
C ILE A 225 -0.74 31.20 1.59
N ARG A 226 0.58 31.27 1.41
CA ARG A 226 1.28 30.61 0.30
C ARG A 226 1.19 29.10 0.36
N LEU A 227 1.33 28.49 1.53
CA LEU A 227 1.21 27.04 1.69
C LEU A 227 -0.19 26.55 1.34
N ARG A 228 -1.24 27.32 1.64
CA ARG A 228 -2.61 27.02 1.22
C ARG A 228 -2.80 27.19 -0.29
N ALA A 229 -2.13 28.15 -0.90
CA ALA A 229 -2.11 28.35 -2.35
C ALA A 229 -1.19 27.36 -3.10
N CYS A 230 -0.47 26.48 -2.41
CA CYS A 230 0.41 25.49 -3.03
C CYS A 230 -0.36 24.59 -3.99
N ALA A 231 0.23 24.31 -5.15
CA ALA A 231 -0.44 23.50 -6.16
C ALA A 231 -0.51 22.04 -5.70
N VAL A 232 -1.63 21.36 -5.97
CA VAL A 232 -1.85 19.97 -5.55
C VAL A 232 -0.81 19.00 -6.15
N LYS A 233 -0.25 19.34 -7.32
CA LYS A 233 0.83 18.59 -7.98
C LYS A 233 2.17 18.66 -7.25
N ASP A 234 2.39 19.72 -6.45
CA ASP A 234 3.61 19.91 -5.67
C ASP A 234 3.48 19.28 -4.28
N LEU A 235 2.30 18.71 -3.98
CA LEU A 235 2.07 17.88 -2.81
C LEU A 235 2.49 16.45 -3.15
N ASP A 236 3.14 15.80 -2.19
CA ASP A 236 3.51 14.39 -2.20
C ASP A 236 2.25 13.50 -2.03
N LEU A 237 1.28 13.64 -2.94
CA LEU A 237 0.04 12.85 -2.96
C LEU A 237 0.23 11.58 -3.80
N THR A 238 -0.48 10.51 -3.44
CA THR A 238 -0.57 9.34 -4.31
C THR A 238 -1.15 9.73 -5.68
N PRO A 239 -0.77 9.04 -6.78
CA PRO A 239 -1.32 9.33 -8.11
C PRO A 239 -2.85 9.30 -8.14
N LYS A 240 -3.46 8.43 -7.33
CA LYS A 240 -4.91 8.33 -7.17
C LYS A 240 -5.51 9.59 -6.57
N SER A 241 -4.99 10.06 -5.43
CA SER A 241 -5.44 11.30 -4.78
C SER A 241 -5.22 12.53 -5.65
N LEU A 242 -4.09 12.59 -6.36
CA LEU A 242 -3.81 13.67 -7.30
C LEU A 242 -4.82 13.69 -8.45
N ASN A 243 -5.07 12.55 -9.11
CA ASN A 243 -6.02 12.46 -10.22
C ASN A 243 -7.44 12.84 -9.77
N ALA A 244 -7.88 12.37 -8.61
CA ALA A 244 -9.18 12.73 -8.05
C ALA A 244 -9.34 14.25 -7.84
N LEU A 245 -8.30 14.92 -7.32
CA LEU A 245 -8.32 16.37 -7.16
C LEU A 245 -8.28 17.11 -8.51
N LEU A 246 -7.50 16.63 -9.48
CA LEU A 246 -7.43 17.23 -10.81
C LEU A 246 -8.75 17.10 -11.58
N GLU A 247 -9.43 15.96 -11.49
CA GLU A 247 -10.77 15.76 -12.06
C GLU A 247 -11.85 16.63 -11.42
N LEU A 248 -11.66 17.00 -10.15
CA LEU A 248 -12.51 17.95 -9.44
C LEU A 248 -12.06 19.41 -9.64
N GLU A 249 -11.20 19.64 -10.64
CA GLU A 249 -10.63 20.95 -11.02
C GLU A 249 -9.92 21.68 -9.87
N CYS A 250 -9.47 20.94 -8.85
CA CYS A 250 -8.74 21.49 -7.71
C CYS A 250 -7.27 21.63 -8.08
N ARG A 251 -6.82 22.88 -8.18
CA ARG A 251 -5.43 23.24 -8.49
C ARG A 251 -4.60 23.49 -7.25
N THR A 252 -5.23 23.93 -6.15
CA THR A 252 -4.53 24.30 -4.90
C THR A 252 -5.03 23.53 -3.68
N LEU A 253 -4.20 23.48 -2.64
CA LEU A 253 -4.58 22.88 -1.36
C LEU A 253 -5.79 23.58 -0.71
N GLU A 254 -5.92 24.89 -0.89
CA GLU A 254 -7.08 25.64 -0.40
C GLU A 254 -8.37 25.20 -1.09
N GLN A 255 -8.34 25.02 -2.41
CA GLN A 255 -9.50 24.53 -3.18
C GLN A 255 -9.87 23.10 -2.74
N ALA A 256 -8.87 22.24 -2.56
CA ALA A 256 -9.08 20.89 -2.05
C ALA A 256 -9.79 20.90 -0.69
N GLY A 257 -9.46 21.85 0.20
CA GLY A 257 -10.12 21.99 1.51
C GLY A 257 -11.57 22.47 1.48
N ARG A 258 -12.08 22.92 0.33
CA ARG A 258 -13.50 23.28 0.13
C ARG A 258 -14.34 22.11 -0.36
N LEU A 259 -13.70 21.00 -0.77
CA LEU A 259 -14.40 19.80 -1.18
C LEU A 259 -15.06 19.09 0.01
N THR A 260 -16.02 18.24 -0.31
CA THR A 260 -16.59 17.29 0.64
C THR A 260 -15.94 15.91 0.51
N GLN A 261 -16.01 15.11 1.57
CA GLN A 261 -15.56 13.71 1.54
C GLN A 261 -16.30 12.94 0.43
N GLN A 262 -17.61 13.19 0.27
CA GLN A 262 -18.42 12.54 -0.74
C GLN A 262 -17.97 12.86 -2.18
N GLN A 263 -17.58 14.09 -2.49
CA GLN A 263 -17.07 14.45 -3.82
C GLN A 263 -15.81 13.66 -4.16
N ILE A 264 -14.91 13.49 -3.19
CA ILE A 264 -13.68 12.71 -3.37
C ILE A 264 -14.00 11.22 -3.51
N LEU A 265 -14.84 10.66 -2.62
CA LEU A 265 -15.23 9.26 -2.66
C LEU A 265 -15.90 8.87 -3.99
N ARG A 266 -16.71 9.75 -4.58
CA ARG A 266 -17.30 9.52 -5.91
C ARG A 266 -16.24 9.37 -7.01
N LYS A 267 -15.15 10.13 -6.92
CA LYS A 267 -14.04 10.07 -7.88
C LYS A 267 -13.07 8.93 -7.63
N THR A 268 -13.07 8.37 -6.43
CA THR A 268 -12.13 7.31 -6.04
C THR A 268 -12.77 5.94 -5.82
N SER A 269 -14.01 5.75 -6.29
CA SER A 269 -14.79 4.51 -6.13
C SER A 269 -14.95 4.10 -4.65
N GLY A 270 -15.16 5.08 -3.77
CA GLY A 270 -15.38 4.87 -2.34
C GLY A 270 -14.12 4.70 -1.50
N ASP A 271 -12.94 5.02 -2.02
CA ASP A 271 -11.69 4.85 -1.27
C ASP A 271 -11.47 5.94 -0.21
N LEU A 272 -11.61 5.52 1.05
CA LEU A 272 -11.39 6.35 2.23
C LEU A 272 -9.94 6.76 2.42
N SER A 273 -8.97 5.96 1.97
CA SER A 273 -7.55 6.30 2.14
C SER A 273 -7.17 7.59 1.42
N THR A 274 -7.85 7.88 0.30
CA THR A 274 -7.70 9.13 -0.45
C THR A 274 -8.20 10.33 0.37
N VAL A 275 -9.35 10.18 1.05
CA VAL A 275 -9.92 11.22 1.92
C VAL A 275 -9.00 11.48 3.12
N GLU A 276 -8.46 10.42 3.73
CA GLU A 276 -7.51 10.51 4.83
C GLU A 276 -6.21 11.20 4.43
N GLU A 277 -5.68 10.87 3.24
CA GLU A 277 -4.47 11.49 2.69
C GLU A 277 -4.67 12.99 2.47
N ILE A 278 -5.80 13.40 1.87
CA ILE A 278 -6.11 14.82 1.64
C ILE A 278 -6.29 15.54 2.99
N ASN A 279 -7.03 14.94 3.93
CA ASN A 279 -7.18 15.48 5.29
C ASN A 279 -5.85 15.65 6.00
N TRP A 280 -4.91 14.74 5.81
CA TRP A 280 -3.56 14.85 6.34
C TRP A 280 -2.84 16.07 5.77
N ARG A 281 -2.90 16.30 4.45
CA ARG A 281 -2.29 17.48 3.82
C ARG A 281 -2.93 18.80 4.28
N LEU A 282 -4.25 18.82 4.45
CA LEU A 282 -4.96 19.98 5.01
C LEU A 282 -4.51 20.29 6.45
N ALA A 283 -4.37 19.24 7.28
CA ALA A 283 -3.94 19.39 8.66
C ALA A 283 -2.52 19.97 8.79
N LEU A 284 -1.61 19.69 7.83
CA LEU A 284 -0.26 20.25 7.82
C LEU A 284 -0.24 21.78 7.72
N VAL A 285 -1.22 22.39 7.06
CA VAL A 285 -1.30 23.85 6.90
C VAL A 285 -2.31 24.50 7.84
N GLY A 286 -2.74 23.77 8.86
CA GLY A 286 -3.71 24.22 9.87
C GLY A 286 -5.14 24.37 9.33
N MET A 287 -5.48 23.74 8.20
CA MET A 287 -6.84 23.72 7.68
C MET A 287 -7.69 22.65 8.39
N ARG A 288 -9.01 22.82 8.32
CA ARG A 288 -9.96 21.84 8.85
C ARG A 288 -10.03 20.62 7.90
N PRO A 289 -10.32 19.42 8.43
CA PRO A 289 -10.61 18.26 7.60
C PRO A 289 -11.87 18.50 6.76
N LEU A 290 -11.95 17.77 5.65
CA LEU A 290 -13.07 17.77 4.71
C LEU A 290 -14.38 17.44 5.43
N MET A 291 -15.42 18.20 5.10
CA MET A 291 -16.76 17.95 5.61
C MET A 291 -17.35 16.70 4.94
N PRO A 292 -18.14 15.86 5.64
CA PRO A 292 -18.75 14.67 5.05
C PRO A 292 -19.54 14.93 3.76
N GLY A 293 -20.10 16.15 3.60
CA GLY A 293 -21.00 16.52 2.51
C GLY A 293 -22.46 16.19 2.87
N SER A 294 -23.38 17.04 2.45
CA SER A 294 -24.82 16.76 2.47
C SER A 294 -25.21 16.21 1.11
N ASP A 295 -25.98 15.12 1.07
CA ASP A 295 -26.43 14.47 -0.17
C ASP A 295 -27.16 15.47 -1.10
N PRO A 296 -26.66 15.73 -2.32
CA PRO A 296 -27.54 16.05 -3.42
C PRO A 296 -27.99 14.73 -4.08
N GLU A 297 -29.29 14.60 -4.31
CA GLU A 297 -29.90 13.63 -5.23
C GLU A 297 -29.06 13.59 -6.52
N PRO A 298 -28.65 12.39 -6.99
CA PRO A 298 -27.70 12.30 -8.09
C PRO A 298 -28.35 12.69 -9.42
N PRO A 299 -27.68 13.47 -10.30
CA PRO A 299 -27.89 13.28 -11.73
C PRO A 299 -27.30 11.92 -12.11
N SER A 300 -28.10 11.13 -12.80
CA SER A 300 -27.79 9.83 -13.39
C SER A 300 -26.53 9.89 -14.24
N MET A 301 -25.36 9.57 -13.68
CA MET A 301 -24.27 9.09 -14.52
C MET A 301 -24.69 7.73 -15.09
N PRO A 302 -24.39 7.43 -16.36
CA PRO A 302 -24.66 6.11 -16.93
C PRO A 302 -23.97 5.04 -16.07
N VAL A 303 -24.72 4.00 -15.73
CA VAL A 303 -24.24 2.89 -14.91
C VAL A 303 -23.20 2.11 -15.72
N GLU A 304 -21.91 2.38 -15.50
CA GLU A 304 -20.83 1.57 -16.05
C GLU A 304 -20.71 0.26 -15.25
N ILE A 305 -21.41 -0.77 -15.72
CA ILE A 305 -21.31 -2.12 -15.16
C ILE A 305 -20.02 -2.73 -15.68
N GLY A 306 -19.08 -3.03 -14.77
CA GLY A 306 -17.76 -3.60 -15.08
C GLY A 306 -17.80 -4.96 -15.78
N ALA A 307 -16.65 -5.64 -15.87
CA ALA A 307 -16.52 -6.91 -16.59
C ALA A 307 -17.55 -7.99 -16.16
N THR A 308 -17.92 -8.91 -17.06
CA THR A 308 -18.87 -9.99 -16.78
C THR A 308 -18.37 -10.97 -15.72
N PHE A 309 -19.08 -11.15 -14.60
CA PHE A 309 -18.74 -12.11 -13.54
C PHE A 309 -19.96 -12.63 -12.78
N GLY A 310 -19.77 -13.73 -12.04
CA GLY A 310 -20.69 -14.16 -10.98
C GLY A 310 -19.99 -14.81 -9.81
N ALA A 311 -20.51 -14.54 -8.61
CA ALA A 311 -20.00 -15.09 -7.36
C ALA A 311 -21.10 -15.14 -6.29
N LEU A 312 -20.87 -15.93 -5.25
CA LEU A 312 -21.75 -16.05 -4.09
C LEU A 312 -21.12 -15.36 -2.88
N GLY A 313 -21.87 -14.48 -2.21
CA GLY A 313 -21.59 -14.05 -0.85
C GLY A 313 -22.38 -14.92 0.12
N VAL A 314 -21.70 -15.69 0.97
CA VAL A 314 -22.31 -16.55 1.98
C VAL A 314 -22.06 -15.96 3.36
N ARG A 315 -23.12 -15.71 4.14
CA ARG A 315 -22.98 -15.10 5.47
C ARG A 315 -22.70 -16.16 6.53
N CYS A 316 -21.42 -16.39 6.83
CA CYS A 316 -20.97 -17.32 7.86
C CYS A 316 -20.05 -16.60 8.86
N PRO A 317 -20.55 -16.11 10.02
CA PRO A 317 -19.75 -15.38 11.01
C PRO A 317 -18.80 -16.26 11.83
N ASP A 318 -18.80 -17.57 11.61
CA ASP A 318 -18.08 -18.52 12.44
C ASP A 318 -16.57 -18.43 12.23
N ARG A 319 -15.79 -18.69 13.30
CA ARG A 319 -14.32 -18.67 13.22
C ARG A 319 -13.74 -19.73 12.27
N ASP A 320 -14.49 -20.80 12.02
CA ASP A 320 -14.18 -21.91 11.14
C ASP A 320 -15.00 -21.89 9.83
N ALA A 321 -15.53 -20.72 9.44
CA ALA A 321 -16.43 -20.55 8.30
C ALA A 321 -15.93 -21.22 7.01
N ILE A 322 -14.64 -21.09 6.68
CA ILE A 322 -14.05 -21.70 5.47
C ILE A 322 -14.13 -23.23 5.51
N ALA A 323 -13.83 -23.84 6.66
CA ALA A 323 -13.87 -25.30 6.79
C ALA A 323 -15.32 -25.83 6.66
N LYS A 324 -16.28 -25.15 7.29
CA LYS A 324 -17.70 -25.46 7.18
C LYS A 324 -18.22 -25.32 5.75
N LEU A 325 -17.85 -24.24 5.06
CA LEU A 325 -18.23 -24.03 3.67
C LEU A 325 -17.61 -25.07 2.75
N LYS A 326 -16.33 -25.41 2.92
CA LYS A 326 -15.69 -26.49 2.14
C LYS A 326 -16.45 -27.81 2.29
N ALA A 327 -16.82 -28.18 3.52
CA ALA A 327 -17.59 -29.38 3.76
C ALA A 327 -18.98 -29.33 3.10
N ALA A 328 -19.71 -28.21 3.25
CA ALA A 328 -21.02 -28.03 2.65
C ALA A 328 -20.98 -28.04 1.11
N ILE A 329 -19.98 -27.40 0.50
CA ILE A 329 -19.76 -27.42 -0.95
C ILE A 329 -19.48 -28.85 -1.42
N THR A 330 -18.59 -29.59 -0.76
CA THR A 330 -18.31 -30.99 -1.11
C THR A 330 -19.57 -31.86 -1.03
N VAL A 331 -20.41 -31.69 0.00
CA VAL A 331 -21.69 -32.41 0.11
C VAL A 331 -22.65 -31.99 -1.01
N ALA A 332 -22.71 -30.70 -1.34
CA ALA A 332 -23.56 -30.19 -2.41
C ALA A 332 -23.19 -30.76 -3.77
N TYR A 333 -21.90 -30.86 -4.12
CA TYR A 333 -21.43 -31.50 -5.36
C TYR A 333 -21.63 -33.02 -5.32
N GLY A 334 -21.39 -33.65 -4.17
CA GLY A 334 -21.59 -35.08 -3.98
C GLY A 334 -23.04 -35.54 -4.16
N THR A 335 -24.01 -34.65 -3.98
CA THR A 335 -25.44 -34.94 -4.23
C THR A 335 -25.74 -35.16 -5.72
N ASP A 336 -24.90 -34.62 -6.62
CA ASP A 336 -25.01 -34.79 -8.08
C ASP A 336 -23.95 -35.74 -8.64
N ASP A 337 -23.43 -36.65 -7.81
CA ASP A 337 -22.38 -37.62 -8.16
C ASP A 337 -21.06 -36.97 -8.63
N VAL A 338 -20.77 -35.75 -8.14
CA VAL A 338 -19.53 -35.04 -8.41
C VAL A 338 -18.63 -35.06 -7.17
N GLN A 339 -17.41 -35.58 -7.32
CA GLN A 339 -16.48 -35.78 -6.21
C GLN A 339 -15.29 -34.82 -6.27
N PRO A 340 -14.73 -34.42 -5.11
CA PRO A 340 -13.53 -33.61 -5.08
C PRO A 340 -12.31 -34.43 -5.51
N VAL A 341 -11.47 -33.85 -6.36
CA VAL A 341 -10.19 -34.43 -6.82
C VAL A 341 -9.02 -33.49 -6.51
N ASP A 342 -7.79 -34.00 -6.55
CA ASP A 342 -6.61 -33.15 -6.43
C ASP A 342 -6.31 -32.39 -7.74
N ASN A 343 -5.51 -31.33 -7.64
CA ASN A 343 -5.16 -30.48 -8.78
C ASN A 343 -4.42 -31.28 -9.88
N ALA A 344 -3.54 -32.21 -9.50
CA ALA A 344 -2.76 -32.99 -10.45
C ALA A 344 -3.66 -33.90 -11.32
N THR A 345 -4.66 -34.54 -10.69
CA THR A 345 -5.67 -35.37 -11.35
C THR A 345 -6.59 -34.53 -12.22
N TYR A 346 -6.95 -33.32 -11.77
CA TYR A 346 -7.75 -32.40 -12.55
C TYR A 346 -7.00 -31.91 -13.81
N ALA A 347 -5.75 -31.45 -13.65
CA ALA A 347 -4.93 -30.83 -14.70
C ALA A 347 -4.34 -31.83 -15.73
N ALA A 348 -4.20 -33.11 -15.39
CA ALA A 348 -3.66 -34.12 -16.31
C ALA A 348 -4.52 -34.34 -17.57
N GLU A 349 -5.82 -34.02 -17.50
CA GLU A 349 -6.75 -34.22 -18.62
C GLU A 349 -7.49 -32.93 -19.03
N ALA A 350 -7.43 -31.87 -18.21
CA ALA A 350 -7.95 -30.56 -18.56
C ALA A 350 -6.81 -29.68 -19.09
N SER A 351 -6.87 -29.24 -20.35
CA SER A 351 -5.89 -28.26 -20.84
C SER A 351 -6.09 -26.92 -20.12
N GLU A 352 -5.10 -26.46 -19.34
CA GLU A 352 -5.10 -25.14 -18.67
C GLU A 352 -5.38 -23.95 -19.64
N SER A 353 -5.25 -24.21 -20.94
CA SER A 353 -5.44 -23.28 -22.07
C SER A 353 -6.90 -23.04 -22.50
N ALA A 354 -7.90 -23.75 -21.95
CA ALA A 354 -9.27 -23.81 -22.51
C ALA A 354 -10.38 -23.16 -21.65
N ILE A 355 -10.06 -22.22 -20.76
CA ILE A 355 -11.11 -21.44 -20.07
C ILE A 355 -11.62 -20.36 -21.04
N GLY A 356 -12.74 -20.65 -21.71
CA GLY A 356 -13.43 -19.74 -22.63
C GLY A 356 -14.16 -18.60 -21.91
N ALA A 357 -14.96 -17.85 -22.69
CA ALA A 357 -15.86 -16.82 -22.16
C ALA A 357 -16.86 -17.43 -21.17
N ALA A 358 -17.41 -16.61 -20.28
CA ALA A 358 -18.49 -17.05 -19.40
C ALA A 358 -19.74 -17.32 -20.25
N GLU A 359 -20.34 -18.50 -20.07
CA GLU A 359 -21.57 -18.92 -20.76
C GLU A 359 -22.69 -19.08 -19.74
N LEU A 360 -23.91 -18.75 -20.14
CA LEU A 360 -25.10 -18.92 -19.30
C LEU A 360 -25.36 -20.41 -19.07
N ASN A 361 -25.21 -20.86 -17.82
CA ASN A 361 -25.48 -22.22 -17.43
C ASN A 361 -26.90 -22.36 -16.86
N THR A 362 -27.74 -23.15 -17.54
CA THR A 362 -29.14 -23.39 -17.16
C THR A 362 -29.36 -24.78 -16.56
N ALA A 363 -28.30 -25.57 -16.33
CA ALA A 363 -28.43 -26.88 -15.73
C ALA A 363 -29.00 -26.77 -14.30
N ALA A 364 -29.77 -27.77 -13.87
CA ALA A 364 -30.33 -27.82 -12.51
C ALA A 364 -29.39 -28.52 -11.51
N THR A 365 -28.37 -29.24 -12.00
CA THR A 365 -27.45 -30.05 -11.22
C THR A 365 -26.02 -29.59 -11.42
N LEU A 366 -25.21 -29.66 -10.36
CA LEU A 366 -23.79 -29.36 -10.38
C LEU A 366 -23.04 -30.39 -11.25
N GLY A 367 -22.07 -29.90 -12.00
CA GLY A 367 -21.18 -30.71 -12.83
C GLY A 367 -19.74 -30.60 -12.37
N GLU A 368 -18.81 -31.04 -13.22
CA GLU A 368 -17.38 -30.76 -13.02
C GLU A 368 -17.16 -29.26 -12.87
N ASP A 369 -16.25 -28.84 -12.01
CA ASP A 369 -16.09 -27.41 -11.72
C ASP A 369 -14.77 -27.11 -11.00
N VAL A 370 -14.41 -25.84 -10.98
CA VAL A 370 -13.37 -25.28 -10.11
C VAL A 370 -14.02 -24.22 -9.23
N VAL A 371 -13.91 -24.41 -7.91
CA VAL A 371 -14.52 -23.52 -6.92
C VAL A 371 -13.42 -22.90 -6.06
N VAL A 372 -13.39 -21.57 -5.99
CA VAL A 372 -12.49 -20.80 -5.13
C VAL A 372 -13.30 -20.21 -3.97
N ILE A 373 -12.74 -20.28 -2.76
CA ILE A 373 -13.37 -19.79 -1.54
C ILE A 373 -12.45 -18.75 -0.90
N GLU A 374 -12.94 -17.54 -0.69
CA GLU A 374 -12.17 -16.45 -0.09
C GLU A 374 -12.90 -15.86 1.11
N MET A 375 -12.15 -15.62 2.19
CA MET A 375 -12.71 -14.92 3.35
C MET A 375 -12.88 -13.44 2.99
N SER A 376 -14.07 -12.91 3.22
CA SER A 376 -14.37 -11.49 3.07
C SER A 376 -14.61 -10.85 4.45
N ASP A 377 -14.57 -9.52 4.50
CA ASP A 377 -14.86 -8.79 5.72
C ASP A 377 -16.34 -8.89 6.12
N GLY A 378 -16.69 -8.46 7.34
CA GLY A 378 -18.09 -8.45 7.81
C GLY A 378 -18.71 -9.82 8.07
N GLY A 379 -17.91 -10.89 8.02
CA GLY A 379 -18.37 -12.28 8.19
C GLY A 379 -19.03 -12.85 6.93
N TRP A 380 -18.70 -12.29 5.77
CA TRP A 380 -19.01 -12.85 4.47
C TRP A 380 -17.88 -13.79 4.02
N VAL A 381 -18.26 -14.84 3.31
CA VAL A 381 -17.32 -15.70 2.58
C VAL A 381 -17.71 -15.66 1.11
N THR A 382 -16.75 -15.35 0.25
CA THR A 382 -16.93 -15.34 -1.20
C THR A 382 -16.71 -16.74 -1.75
N VAL A 383 -17.65 -17.26 -2.53
CA VAL A 383 -17.54 -18.53 -3.25
C VAL A 383 -17.69 -18.26 -4.74
N MET A 384 -16.67 -18.60 -5.52
CA MET A 384 -16.61 -18.37 -6.96
C MET A 384 -16.50 -19.69 -7.68
N SER A 385 -17.43 -19.95 -8.59
CA SER A 385 -17.48 -21.16 -9.40
C SER A 385 -17.18 -20.83 -10.86
N LEU A 386 -16.39 -21.65 -11.54
CA LEU A 386 -16.04 -21.45 -12.94
C LEU A 386 -17.21 -21.73 -13.88
N ASN A 387 -17.99 -22.78 -13.61
CA ASN A 387 -19.10 -23.19 -14.47
C ASN A 387 -20.43 -22.55 -14.13
N TRP A 388 -20.51 -21.81 -13.02
CA TRP A 388 -21.73 -21.16 -12.56
C TRP A 388 -21.59 -19.63 -12.40
N GLU A 389 -20.61 -19.01 -13.09
CA GLU A 389 -20.48 -17.54 -13.12
C GLU A 389 -21.71 -16.85 -13.73
N LEU A 390 -22.36 -17.45 -14.73
CA LEU A 390 -23.59 -16.91 -15.31
C LEU A 390 -24.71 -17.92 -15.14
N THR A 391 -25.69 -17.55 -14.34
CA THR A 391 -26.84 -18.39 -14.01
C THR A 391 -28.13 -17.59 -14.08
N PRO A 392 -29.26 -18.22 -14.47
CA PRO A 392 -30.56 -17.57 -14.33
C PRO A 392 -30.81 -17.19 -12.87
N VAL A 393 -31.34 -15.98 -12.68
CA VAL A 393 -31.71 -15.45 -11.36
C VAL A 393 -32.58 -16.46 -10.61
N GLY A 394 -32.22 -16.73 -9.35
CA GLY A 394 -32.95 -17.65 -8.48
C GLY A 394 -32.70 -19.14 -8.74
N LYS A 395 -31.91 -19.50 -9.75
CA LYS A 395 -31.70 -20.91 -10.15
C LYS A 395 -30.27 -21.41 -9.92
N HIS A 396 -29.43 -20.70 -9.19
CA HIS A 396 -28.07 -21.14 -8.93
C HIS A 396 -28.07 -22.34 -7.95
N PRO A 397 -27.71 -23.57 -8.39
CA PRO A 397 -27.87 -24.79 -7.59
C PRO A 397 -27.01 -24.79 -6.32
N LEU A 398 -25.77 -24.29 -6.41
CA LEU A 398 -24.92 -24.13 -5.23
C LEU A 398 -25.50 -23.11 -4.23
N ALA A 399 -26.06 -21.99 -4.70
CA ALA A 399 -26.68 -21.00 -3.83
C ALA A 399 -27.91 -21.59 -3.11
N LEU A 400 -28.75 -22.35 -3.83
CA LEU A 400 -29.90 -23.05 -3.25
C LEU A 400 -29.45 -23.95 -2.10
N ARG A 401 -28.48 -24.85 -2.33
CA ARG A 401 -28.01 -25.79 -1.31
C ARG A 401 -27.31 -25.12 -0.13
N LEU A 402 -26.44 -24.14 -0.38
CA LEU A 402 -25.78 -23.41 0.69
C LEU A 402 -26.78 -22.58 1.52
N SER A 403 -27.88 -22.13 0.89
CA SER A 403 -28.90 -21.34 1.56
C SER A 403 -29.73 -22.11 2.59
N GLU A 404 -29.67 -23.44 2.58
CA GLU A 404 -30.27 -24.28 3.64
C GLU A 404 -29.58 -24.05 5.00
N TYR A 405 -28.32 -23.63 4.98
CA TYR A 405 -27.50 -23.46 6.19
C TYR A 405 -27.24 -21.99 6.54
N TRP A 406 -27.07 -21.11 5.54
CA TRP A 406 -26.71 -19.69 5.73
C TRP A 406 -27.45 -18.78 4.77
N PRO A 407 -27.67 -17.50 5.08
CA PRO A 407 -28.10 -16.54 4.05
C PRO A 407 -27.06 -16.42 2.92
N VAL A 408 -27.51 -16.51 1.67
CA VAL A 408 -26.65 -16.44 0.48
C VAL A 408 -27.14 -15.34 -0.46
N ILE A 409 -26.20 -14.58 -1.02
CA ILE A 409 -26.48 -13.62 -2.10
C ILE A 409 -25.66 -14.01 -3.33
N THR A 410 -26.32 -14.25 -4.46
CA THR A 410 -25.63 -14.30 -5.76
C THR A 410 -25.42 -12.88 -6.26
N VAL A 411 -24.21 -12.57 -6.72
CA VAL A 411 -23.84 -11.32 -7.36
C VAL A 411 -23.43 -11.62 -8.80
N ASN A 412 -24.29 -11.28 -9.76
CA ASN A 412 -24.04 -11.48 -11.19
C ASN A 412 -23.94 -10.13 -11.89
N ALA A 413 -22.86 -9.91 -12.62
CA ALA A 413 -22.68 -8.75 -13.48
C ALA A 413 -22.45 -9.22 -14.92
N THR A 414 -23.16 -8.64 -15.88
CA THR A 414 -22.88 -8.77 -17.31
C THR A 414 -22.41 -7.43 -17.83
N GLU A 415 -21.23 -7.40 -18.45
CA GLU A 415 -20.55 -6.19 -18.87
C GLU A 415 -21.45 -5.26 -19.68
N ASN A 416 -21.61 -4.03 -19.18
CA ASN A 416 -22.47 -2.99 -19.75
C ASN A 416 -23.93 -3.40 -20.03
N LEU A 417 -24.42 -4.49 -19.42
CA LEU A 417 -25.73 -5.05 -19.72
C LEU A 417 -26.62 -5.20 -18.47
N SER A 418 -26.14 -5.91 -17.45
CA SER A 418 -26.94 -6.16 -16.26
C SER A 418 -26.12 -6.29 -14.98
N TYR A 419 -26.70 -5.89 -13.86
CA TYR A 419 -26.18 -6.15 -12.53
C TYR A 419 -27.32 -6.68 -11.66
N GLU A 420 -27.23 -7.95 -11.26
CA GLU A 420 -28.31 -8.71 -10.65
C GLU A 420 -27.85 -9.28 -9.30
N LEU A 421 -28.65 -9.05 -8.27
CA LEU A 421 -28.51 -9.62 -6.93
C LEU A 421 -29.72 -10.50 -6.63
N CYS A 422 -29.49 -11.72 -6.16
CA CYS A 422 -30.56 -12.58 -5.66
C CYS A 422 -30.18 -13.12 -4.30
N ARG A 423 -31.07 -12.95 -3.33
CA ARG A 423 -30.93 -13.51 -2.00
C ARG A 423 -31.63 -14.86 -1.93
N TYR A 424 -31.02 -15.78 -1.21
CA TYR A 424 -31.52 -17.11 -0.94
C TYR A 424 -31.52 -17.36 0.57
N ASP A 425 -32.63 -17.86 1.09
CA ASP A 425 -32.76 -18.29 2.48
C ASP A 425 -33.58 -19.58 2.54
N GLY A 426 -33.08 -20.59 3.27
CA GLY A 426 -33.80 -21.83 3.50
C GLY A 426 -34.03 -22.67 2.24
N GLY A 427 -33.07 -22.71 1.33
CA GLY A 427 -33.14 -23.54 0.12
C GLY A 427 -33.89 -22.90 -1.06
N LYS A 428 -34.29 -21.63 -0.96
CA LYS A 428 -35.11 -20.96 -1.99
C LYS A 428 -34.71 -19.50 -2.20
N PRO A 429 -34.90 -18.95 -3.42
CA PRO A 429 -34.72 -17.53 -3.65
C PRO A 429 -35.84 -16.73 -2.98
N THR A 430 -35.51 -15.61 -2.36
CA THR A 430 -36.43 -14.82 -1.54
C THR A 430 -36.57 -13.38 -2.01
N GLU A 431 -35.45 -12.76 -2.38
CA GLU A 431 -35.38 -11.35 -2.73
C GLU A 431 -34.46 -11.09 -3.92
N TYR A 432 -34.73 -10.01 -4.66
CA TYR A 432 -34.05 -9.68 -5.90
C TYR A 432 -33.88 -8.17 -6.09
N ALA A 433 -32.75 -7.77 -6.65
CA ALA A 433 -32.54 -6.44 -7.19
C ALA A 433 -31.76 -6.54 -8.50
N ALA A 434 -32.12 -5.73 -9.49
CA ALA A 434 -31.37 -5.66 -10.72
C ALA A 434 -31.36 -4.30 -11.38
N LEU A 435 -30.31 -4.07 -12.14
CA LEU A 435 -30.16 -2.98 -13.10
C LEU A 435 -29.93 -3.59 -14.47
N GLY A 436 -30.76 -3.22 -15.45
CA GLY A 436 -30.79 -3.88 -16.75
C GLY A 436 -31.38 -5.29 -16.69
N ARG A 437 -31.61 -5.89 -17.86
CA ARG A 437 -32.01 -7.29 -17.98
C ARG A 437 -31.36 -7.88 -19.23
N PRO A 438 -30.67 -9.02 -19.15
CA PRO A 438 -30.15 -9.68 -20.33
C PRO A 438 -31.28 -10.06 -21.29
N PRO A 439 -31.12 -9.89 -22.61
CA PRO A 439 -32.09 -10.40 -23.57
C PRO A 439 -32.13 -11.94 -23.49
N GLY A 440 -33.34 -12.50 -23.40
CA GLY A 440 -33.54 -13.96 -23.31
C GLY A 440 -33.62 -14.52 -21.88
N SER A 441 -33.52 -13.69 -20.83
CA SER A 441 -33.72 -14.16 -19.44
C SER A 441 -35.12 -14.74 -19.25
N ALA A 442 -35.19 -16.02 -18.85
CA ALA A 442 -36.44 -16.68 -18.48
C ALA A 442 -37.21 -15.85 -17.43
N ALA A 443 -38.54 -15.92 -17.47
CA ALA A 443 -39.34 -15.38 -16.38
C ALA A 443 -39.00 -16.13 -15.08
N LEU A 444 -38.97 -15.41 -13.96
CA LEU A 444 -38.91 -16.05 -12.65
C LEU A 444 -40.17 -16.89 -12.47
N ASP A 445 -40.02 -18.15 -12.04
CA ASP A 445 -41.15 -19.06 -11.85
C ASP A 445 -42.07 -18.57 -10.71
N GLU A 446 -41.51 -17.85 -9.73
CA GLU A 446 -42.23 -17.17 -8.64
C GLU A 446 -41.77 -15.69 -8.52
N PRO A 447 -42.67 -14.75 -8.22
CA PRO A 447 -42.30 -13.35 -8.04
C PRO A 447 -41.49 -13.15 -6.76
N LEU A 448 -40.23 -12.73 -6.91
CA LEU A 448 -39.33 -12.41 -5.79
C LEU A 448 -39.64 -11.01 -5.23
N ARG A 449 -39.44 -10.83 -3.92
CA ARG A 449 -39.58 -9.52 -3.27
C ARG A 449 -38.38 -8.62 -3.64
N PRO A 450 -38.51 -7.28 -3.60
CA PRO A 450 -37.36 -6.40 -3.74
C PRO A 450 -36.31 -6.68 -2.66
N LEU A 451 -35.02 -6.60 -3.03
CA LEU A 451 -33.92 -6.76 -2.09
C LEU A 451 -33.99 -5.72 -0.96
N ASP A 452 -33.88 -6.21 0.28
CA ASP A 452 -33.80 -5.36 1.46
C ASP A 452 -32.37 -4.80 1.63
N PHE A 453 -32.15 -3.58 1.13
CA PHE A 453 -30.88 -2.86 1.29
C PHE A 453 -30.64 -2.40 2.73
N GLU A 454 -31.67 -2.26 3.56
CA GLU A 454 -31.50 -1.91 4.97
C GLU A 454 -30.86 -3.10 5.70
N TRP A 455 -31.43 -4.30 5.52
CA TRP A 455 -30.87 -5.55 6.02
C TRP A 455 -29.42 -5.74 5.55
N LEU A 456 -29.14 -5.52 4.27
CA LEU A 456 -27.79 -5.68 3.73
C LEU A 456 -26.80 -4.67 4.35
N SER A 457 -27.25 -3.44 4.62
CA SER A 457 -26.39 -2.41 5.23
C SER A 457 -25.95 -2.76 6.66
N ALA A 458 -26.74 -3.55 7.38
CA ALA A 458 -26.41 -4.00 8.74
C ALA A 458 -25.20 -4.95 8.79
N TYR A 459 -24.84 -5.57 7.66
CA TYR A 459 -23.69 -6.49 7.53
C TYR A 459 -22.57 -5.92 6.66
N GLY A 460 -22.71 -4.68 6.21
CA GLY A 460 -21.71 -3.97 5.43
C GLY A 460 -20.70 -3.21 6.29
N ALA A 461 -20.00 -2.26 5.67
CA ALA A 461 -19.09 -1.38 6.37
C ALA A 461 -19.82 -0.55 7.44
N HIS A 462 -19.14 -0.16 8.52
CA HIS A 462 -19.70 0.59 9.65
C HIS A 462 -20.37 1.94 9.29
N PHE A 463 -20.14 2.45 8.09
CA PHE A 463 -20.73 3.69 7.55
C PHE A 463 -21.68 3.43 6.38
N ALA A 464 -21.92 2.17 6.02
CA ALA A 464 -22.94 1.78 5.06
C ALA A 464 -24.32 2.13 5.64
N THR A 465 -25.18 2.63 4.76
CA THR A 465 -26.58 2.93 5.07
C THR A 465 -27.39 2.45 3.88
N GLU A 466 -28.68 2.19 4.08
CA GLU A 466 -29.58 1.81 2.99
C GLU A 466 -29.45 2.75 1.78
N ASN A 467 -29.49 4.08 2.02
CA ASN A 467 -29.34 5.08 0.96
C ASN A 467 -28.01 4.95 0.20
N LYS A 468 -26.89 4.76 0.92
CA LYS A 468 -25.58 4.58 0.26
C LYS A 468 -25.53 3.30 -0.58
N LEU A 469 -26.14 2.22 -0.12
CA LEU A 469 -26.21 0.98 -0.88
C LEU A 469 -27.07 1.13 -2.13
N ARG A 470 -28.24 1.76 -2.01
CA ARG A 470 -29.12 2.04 -3.16
C ARG A 470 -28.42 2.92 -4.21
N VAL A 471 -27.67 3.93 -3.78
CA VAL A 471 -26.91 4.82 -4.68
C VAL A 471 -25.71 4.10 -5.31
N ALA A 472 -25.04 3.22 -4.56
CA ALA A 472 -23.92 2.44 -5.07
C ALA A 472 -24.35 1.27 -5.96
N PHE A 473 -25.61 0.85 -5.90
CA PHE A 473 -26.14 -0.23 -6.73
C PHE A 473 -25.99 0.14 -8.21
N GLY A 474 -25.23 -0.67 -8.95
CA GLY A 474 -24.83 -0.39 -10.34
C GLY A 474 -23.35 -0.04 -10.51
N ASN A 475 -22.67 0.41 -9.45
CA ASN A 475 -21.21 0.50 -9.40
C ASN A 475 -20.69 -0.69 -8.58
N THR A 476 -20.38 -1.81 -9.26
CA THR A 476 -20.00 -3.09 -8.63
C THR A 476 -18.93 -2.93 -7.55
N LYS A 477 -17.90 -2.13 -7.83
CA LYS A 477 -16.78 -1.86 -6.91
C LYS A 477 -17.20 -1.07 -5.68
N SER A 478 -17.94 0.03 -5.87
CA SER A 478 -18.41 0.85 -4.75
C SER A 478 -19.41 0.09 -3.89
N PHE A 479 -20.26 -0.73 -4.51
CA PHE A 479 -21.22 -1.58 -3.83
C PHE A 479 -20.54 -2.67 -3.00
N ALA A 480 -19.55 -3.36 -3.57
CA ALA A 480 -18.73 -4.34 -2.86
C ALA A 480 -17.99 -3.73 -1.66
N ASN A 481 -17.38 -2.55 -1.81
CA ASN A 481 -16.70 -1.86 -0.72
C ASN A 481 -17.63 -1.51 0.46
N LEU A 482 -18.91 -1.26 0.18
CA LEU A 482 -19.91 -0.95 1.21
C LEU A 482 -20.54 -2.20 1.83
N THR A 483 -20.63 -3.30 1.11
CA THR A 483 -21.36 -4.51 1.53
C THR A 483 -20.47 -5.69 1.92
N TYR A 484 -19.18 -5.64 1.56
CA TYR A 484 -18.24 -6.75 1.56
C TYR A 484 -18.65 -7.94 0.69
N LEU A 485 -19.62 -7.76 -0.20
CA LEU A 485 -19.97 -8.75 -1.21
C LEU A 485 -18.92 -8.81 -2.33
N PRO A 486 -18.87 -9.91 -3.11
CA PRO A 486 -17.88 -10.09 -4.16
C PRO A 486 -17.89 -8.97 -5.22
N GLU A 487 -16.71 -8.49 -5.61
CA GLU A 487 -16.53 -7.51 -6.71
C GLU A 487 -16.05 -8.13 -8.04
N SER A 488 -15.76 -9.43 -8.03
CA SER A 488 -15.19 -10.16 -9.16
C SER A 488 -15.50 -11.66 -9.10
N GLY A 489 -15.43 -12.34 -10.25
CA GLY A 489 -15.56 -13.80 -10.36
C GLY A 489 -14.20 -14.49 -10.55
N ILE A 490 -14.25 -15.81 -10.69
CA ILE A 490 -13.05 -16.66 -10.78
C ILE A 490 -12.22 -16.34 -12.03
N ARG A 491 -12.86 -15.97 -13.15
CA ARG A 491 -12.16 -15.59 -14.39
C ARG A 491 -11.41 -14.27 -14.26
N GLN A 492 -11.86 -13.33 -13.43
CA GLN A 492 -11.15 -12.07 -13.18
C GLN A 492 -9.94 -12.28 -12.27
N ILE A 493 -10.11 -12.96 -11.14
CA ILE A 493 -9.01 -13.15 -10.15
C ILE A 493 -7.85 -13.96 -10.75
N ARG A 494 -8.15 -14.91 -11.65
CA ARG A 494 -7.13 -15.69 -12.37
C ARG A 494 -6.20 -14.81 -13.22
N LYS A 495 -6.68 -13.68 -13.74
CA LYS A 495 -5.84 -12.75 -14.53
C LYS A 495 -4.77 -12.10 -13.68
N THR A 496 -4.98 -12.01 -12.37
CA THR A 496 -4.06 -11.38 -11.42
C THR A 496 -3.18 -12.38 -10.69
N VAL A 497 -3.71 -13.56 -10.35
CA VAL A 497 -3.02 -14.60 -9.57
C VAL A 497 -3.37 -15.98 -10.14
N PRO A 498 -2.41 -16.88 -10.37
CA PRO A 498 -2.70 -18.27 -10.75
C PRO A 498 -3.59 -18.96 -9.72
N LEU A 499 -4.58 -19.75 -10.15
CA LEU A 499 -5.52 -20.44 -9.25
C LEU A 499 -4.81 -21.32 -8.21
N ILE A 500 -3.66 -21.92 -8.56
CA ILE A 500 -2.86 -22.75 -7.66
C ILE A 500 -2.29 -21.99 -6.45
N ASP A 501 -2.17 -20.66 -6.56
CA ASP A 501 -1.64 -19.80 -5.51
C ASP A 501 -2.74 -19.29 -4.55
N HIS A 502 -4.01 -19.64 -4.79
CA HIS A 502 -5.09 -19.37 -3.83
C HIS A 502 -5.14 -20.47 -2.76
N ASP A 503 -5.28 -20.07 -1.50
CA ASP A 503 -5.21 -20.99 -0.35
C ASP A 503 -6.34 -22.04 -0.32
N HIS A 504 -7.46 -21.77 -0.99
CA HIS A 504 -8.70 -22.53 -0.82
C HIS A 504 -9.43 -22.78 -2.15
N VAL A 505 -8.85 -23.66 -2.96
CA VAL A 505 -9.44 -24.13 -4.22
C VAL A 505 -9.94 -25.57 -4.08
N LEU A 506 -11.13 -25.85 -4.63
CA LEU A 506 -11.70 -27.18 -4.77
C LEU A 506 -11.86 -27.51 -6.25
N TYR A 507 -11.45 -28.72 -6.63
CA TYR A 507 -11.60 -29.25 -7.98
C TYR A 507 -12.60 -30.39 -7.96
N PHE A 508 -13.61 -30.34 -8.82
CA PHE A 508 -14.73 -31.27 -8.84
C PHE A 508 -14.82 -32.00 -10.17
N ARG A 509 -15.02 -33.32 -10.13
CA ARG A 509 -15.19 -34.18 -11.31
C ARG A 509 -16.30 -35.20 -11.13
N LYS A 510 -16.92 -35.59 -12.25
CA LYS A 510 -17.84 -36.73 -12.24
C LYS A 510 -17.03 -38.02 -12.17
N SER A 511 -17.45 -38.93 -11.32
CA SER A 511 -16.91 -40.29 -11.32
C SER A 511 -17.16 -40.90 -12.71
N ALA A 512 -16.12 -41.44 -13.35
CA ALA A 512 -16.28 -42.13 -14.62
C ALA A 512 -17.29 -43.29 -14.46
N PRO A 513 -18.18 -43.53 -15.45
CA PRO A 513 -19.16 -44.61 -15.38
C PRO A 513 -18.52 -46.00 -15.30
#